data_AF-A0A4R4CZR7-F1
#
_entry.id   AF-A0A4R4CZR7-F1
#
_cell.length_a   1.000
_cell.length_b   1.000
_cell.length_c   1.000
_cell.angle_alpha   90.00
_cell.angle_beta   90.00
_cell.angle_gamma   90.00
#
_symmetry.space_group_name_H-M   'P 1'
#
loop_
_entity.id
_entity.type
_entity.pdbx_description
1 polymer ?
#
loop_
_entity_poly.entity_id
_entity_poly.type
_entity_poly.pdbx_seq_one_letter_code
_entity_poly.pdbx_strand_id
1 'polypeptide(L)'
;MFAKLAALFRRKTRMEYEVIHMKEYKAKRKRLYYYVVVPEDTVDDTLLQIFNELDIGSQDEVTIWFYKSDDEVRHCLPYSVAMLARKGKGEPVTVTR
;
A
#
# COMPACT_ATOMS: atom_id res chain seq x y z
N MET A 1 8.05 -38.96 29.46
CA MET A 1 8.58 -37.64 29.87
C MET A 1 9.45 -37.12 28.73
N PHE A 2 8.90 -36.33 27.81
CA PHE A 2 9.67 -35.63 26.78
C PHE A 2 9.34 -34.15 26.86
N ALA A 3 10.37 -33.36 27.12
CA ALA A 3 10.31 -31.92 27.24
C ALA A 3 10.59 -31.25 25.89
N LYS A 4 10.00 -30.07 25.75
CA LYS A 4 10.32 -28.97 24.82
C LYS A 4 10.05 -29.23 23.34
N LEU A 5 9.08 -28.51 22.80
CA LEU A 5 9.40 -27.49 21.81
C LEU A 5 8.41 -26.33 21.94
N ALA A 6 8.91 -25.19 22.41
CA ALA A 6 8.18 -23.94 22.41
C ALA A 6 8.07 -23.46 20.95
N ALA A 7 6.90 -23.61 20.34
CA ALA A 7 6.58 -22.94 19.09
C ALA A 7 5.88 -21.61 19.41
N LEU A 8 6.67 -20.60 19.78
CA LEU A 8 6.19 -19.22 19.84
C LEU A 8 6.20 -18.67 18.41
N PHE A 9 5.29 -19.15 17.56
CA PHE A 9 5.06 -18.56 16.24
C PHE A 9 4.28 -17.25 16.40
N ARG A 10 4.96 -16.24 16.93
CA ARG A 10 4.43 -14.88 17.00
C ARG A 10 4.82 -14.13 15.73
N ARG A 11 4.33 -14.57 14.56
CA ARG A 11 4.42 -13.73 13.35
C ARG A 11 3.20 -12.81 13.32
N LYS A 12 3.22 -11.82 14.22
CA LYS A 12 2.26 -10.72 14.23
C LYS A 12 2.88 -9.52 13.51
N THR A 13 3.29 -9.70 12.25
CA THR A 13 3.55 -8.57 11.35
C THR A 13 2.20 -8.11 10.82
N ARG A 14 1.42 -7.46 11.68
CA ARG A 14 0.31 -6.62 11.20
C ARG A 14 1.01 -5.42 10.60
N MET A 15 1.08 -5.34 9.28
CA MET A 15 1.62 -4.16 8.59
C MET A 15 0.86 -2.94 9.10
N GLU A 16 1.57 -1.96 9.66
CA GLU A 16 0.96 -0.75 10.20
C GLU A 16 0.68 0.20 9.03
N TYR A 17 -0.49 0.02 8.41
CA TYR A 17 -0.99 0.94 7.41
C TYR A 17 -2.48 1.19 7.59
N GLU A 18 -2.93 2.37 7.17
CA GLU A 18 -4.34 2.75 7.17
C GLU A 18 -4.74 3.29 5.80
N VAL A 19 -5.81 2.76 5.21
CA VAL A 19 -6.38 3.31 3.98
C VAL A 19 -7.33 4.43 4.36
N ILE A 20 -6.94 5.67 4.10
CA ILE A 20 -7.73 6.86 4.41
C ILE A 20 -8.79 7.11 3.35
N HIS A 21 -8.44 6.90 2.07
CA HIS A 21 -9.35 7.15 0.97
C HIS A 21 -9.12 6.15 -0.19
N MET A 22 -10.22 5.74 -0.82
CA MET A 22 -10.23 4.95 -2.03
C MET A 22 -11.10 5.64 -3.07
N LYS A 23 -10.56 5.84 -4.28
CA LYS A 23 -11.29 6.45 -5.37
C LYS A 23 -11.21 5.61 -6.64
N GLU A 24 -12.36 5.23 -7.16
CA GLU A 24 -12.46 4.48 -8.41
C GLU A 24 -12.92 5.43 -9.54
N TYR A 25 -12.24 5.39 -10.68
CA TYR A 25 -12.65 6.10 -11.88
C TYR A 25 -12.87 5.13 -13.04
N LYS A 26 -14.08 5.19 -13.60
CA LYS A 26 -14.51 4.37 -14.74
C LYS A 26 -14.77 5.27 -15.93
N ALA A 27 -13.70 5.54 -16.70
CA ALA A 27 -13.81 6.23 -17.99
C ALA A 27 -13.59 5.20 -19.12
N LYS A 28 -12.46 5.26 -19.83
CA LYS A 28 -12.05 4.26 -20.83
C LYS A 28 -11.28 3.07 -20.24
N ARG A 29 -10.65 3.28 -19.09
CA ARG A 29 -9.93 2.28 -18.28
C ARG A 29 -10.45 2.39 -16.84
N LYS A 30 -10.47 1.26 -16.13
CA LYS A 30 -10.80 1.25 -14.70
C LYS A 30 -9.55 1.57 -13.90
N ARG A 31 -9.56 2.73 -13.23
CA ARG A 31 -8.45 3.23 -12.43
C ARG A 31 -8.84 3.23 -10.97
N LEU A 32 -7.97 2.73 -10.12
CA LEU A 32 -8.17 2.72 -8.68
C LEU A 32 -7.05 3.47 -7.99
N TYR A 33 -7.45 4.34 -7.08
CA TYR A 33 -6.55 5.21 -6.33
C TYR A 33 -6.72 4.97 -4.85
N TYR A 34 -5.60 4.83 -4.14
CA TYR A 34 -5.56 4.69 -2.69
C TYR A 34 -4.70 5.79 -2.07
N TYR A 35 -5.17 6.29 -0.93
CA TYR A 35 -4.43 7.20 -0.05
C TYR A 35 -4.20 6.44 1.24
N VAL A 36 -2.93 6.16 1.55
CA VAL A 36 -2.54 5.24 2.60
C VAL A 36 -1.60 5.95 3.56
N VAL A 37 -1.84 5.82 4.85
CA VAL A 37 -0.94 6.30 5.90
C VAL A 37 -0.06 5.14 6.37
N VAL A 38 1.24 5.39 6.45
CA VAL A 38 2.29 4.46 6.91
C VAL A 38 3.35 5.22 7.73
N PRO A 39 4.16 4.55 8.57
CA PRO A 39 5.34 5.17 9.16
C PRO A 39 6.27 5.81 8.10
N GLU A 40 6.84 6.97 8.40
CA GLU A 40 7.70 7.73 7.47
C GLU A 40 8.95 6.95 7.02
N ASP A 41 9.45 6.04 7.86
CA ASP A 41 10.62 5.19 7.62
C ASP A 41 10.27 3.86 6.92
N THR A 42 9.04 3.70 6.42
CA THR A 42 8.62 2.47 5.74
C THR A 42 9.48 2.22 4.49
N VAL A 43 10.08 1.03 4.44
CA VAL A 43 10.96 0.61 3.33
C VAL A 43 10.16 0.16 2.11
N ASP A 44 10.77 0.26 0.92
CA ASP A 44 10.11 -0.02 -0.36
C ASP A 44 9.53 -1.45 -0.43
N ASP A 45 10.20 -2.44 0.16
CA ASP A 45 9.70 -3.82 0.21
C ASP A 45 8.35 -3.94 0.95
N THR A 46 8.18 -3.18 2.03
CA THR A 46 6.92 -3.11 2.79
C THR A 46 5.86 -2.35 1.99
N LEU A 47 6.23 -1.24 1.35
CA LEU A 47 5.31 -0.48 0.48
C LEU A 47 4.81 -1.33 -0.70
N LEU A 48 5.69 -2.15 -1.29
CA LEU A 48 5.35 -3.11 -2.34
C LEU A 48 4.44 -4.23 -1.83
N GLN A 49 4.65 -4.72 -0.61
CA GLN A 49 3.74 -5.68 0.00
C GLN A 49 2.34 -5.10 0.18
N ILE A 50 2.22 -3.87 0.71
CA ILE A 50 0.95 -3.17 0.85
C ILE A 50 0.30 -2.94 -0.52
N PHE A 51 1.10 -2.55 -1.53
CA PHE A 51 0.61 -2.38 -2.89
C PHE A 51 0.01 -3.67 -3.44
N ASN A 52 0.71 -4.80 -3.31
CA ASN A 52 0.23 -6.09 -3.80
C ASN A 52 -1.00 -6.60 -3.03
N GLU A 53 -1.16 -6.22 -1.76
CA GLU A 53 -2.35 -6.54 -0.97
C GLU A 53 -3.58 -5.76 -1.47
N LEU A 54 -3.39 -4.48 -1.82
CA LEU A 54 -4.46 -3.60 -2.30
C LEU A 54 -4.76 -3.77 -3.80
N ASP A 55 -3.77 -4.12 -4.61
CA ASP A 55 -3.92 -4.40 -6.02
C ASP A 55 -4.40 -5.84 -6.28
N ILE A 56 -5.71 -6.04 -6.18
CA ILE A 56 -6.35 -7.33 -6.46
C ILE A 56 -6.41 -7.69 -7.97
N GLY A 57 -5.70 -6.97 -8.85
CA GLY A 57 -5.54 -7.29 -10.28
C GLY A 57 -6.78 -7.07 -11.18
N SER A 58 -7.93 -6.71 -10.60
CA SER A 58 -9.17 -6.48 -11.36
C SER A 58 -9.14 -5.17 -12.16
N GLN A 59 -8.33 -4.21 -11.71
CA GLN A 59 -8.26 -2.85 -12.23
C GLN A 59 -7.19 -2.72 -13.31
N ASP A 60 -7.44 -1.87 -14.30
CA ASP A 60 -6.48 -1.65 -15.39
C ASP A 60 -5.27 -0.88 -14.90
N GLU A 61 -5.48 0.11 -14.04
CA GLU A 61 -4.44 0.94 -13.44
C GLU A 61 -4.68 1.08 -11.94
N VAL A 62 -3.62 1.01 -11.14
CA VAL A 62 -3.67 1.23 -9.69
C VAL A 62 -2.59 2.23 -9.31
N THR A 63 -2.93 3.21 -8.48
CA THR A 63 -1.98 4.15 -7.90
C THR A 63 -2.24 4.28 -6.40
N ILE A 64 -1.18 4.18 -5.62
CA ILE A 64 -1.22 4.29 -4.15
C ILE A 64 -0.27 5.40 -3.75
N TRP A 65 -0.82 6.39 -3.05
CA TRP A 65 -0.04 7.46 -2.43
C TRP A 65 0.12 7.16 -0.95
N PHE A 66 1.37 7.14 -0.50
CA PHE A 66 1.76 6.88 0.87
C PHE A 66 2.11 8.19 1.59
N TYR A 67 1.44 8.42 2.69
CA TYR A 67 1.54 9.58 3.56
C TYR A 67 2.02 9.16 4.94
N LYS A 68 2.64 10.06 5.68
CA LYS A 68 3.02 9.80 7.08
C LYS A 68 1.91 10.16 8.08
N SER A 69 0.91 10.91 7.65
CA SER A 69 -0.26 11.24 8.48
C SER A 69 -1.53 11.44 7.65
N ASP A 70 -2.68 11.31 8.31
CA ASP A 70 -3.99 11.55 7.72
C ASP A 70 -4.24 13.04 7.44
N ASP A 71 -3.64 13.93 8.23
CA ASP A 71 -3.66 15.38 8.02
C ASP A 71 -3.12 15.77 6.64
N GLU A 72 -2.06 15.12 6.15
CA GLU A 72 -1.54 15.37 4.80
C GLU A 72 -2.57 15.05 3.71
N VAL A 73 -3.32 13.96 3.90
CA VAL A 73 -4.41 13.56 3.00
C VAL A 73 -5.54 14.59 3.04
N ARG A 74 -5.96 15.04 4.24
CA ARG A 74 -7.05 16.01 4.43
C ARG A 74 -6.73 17.38 3.85
N HIS A 75 -5.47 17.79 3.91
CA HIS A 75 -4.98 19.04 3.34
C HIS A 75 -4.63 18.95 1.85
N CYS A 76 -4.91 17.82 1.19
CA CYS A 76 -4.62 17.58 -0.22
C CYS A 76 -3.13 17.83 -0.57
N LEU A 77 -2.23 17.50 0.35
CA LEU A 77 -0.79 17.65 0.12
C LEU A 77 -0.30 16.57 -0.85
N PRO A 78 0.85 16.80 -1.52
CA PRO A 78 1.59 15.71 -2.17
C PRO A 78 1.91 14.60 -1.17
N TYR A 79 2.12 13.38 -1.67
CA TYR A 79 2.57 12.27 -0.84
C TYR A 79 3.94 12.59 -0.22
N SER A 80 4.17 12.10 1.01
CA SER A 80 5.38 12.39 1.79
C SER A 80 6.31 11.18 1.95
N VAL A 81 5.80 9.97 1.73
CA VAL A 81 6.58 8.72 1.86
C VAL A 81 6.95 8.18 0.49
N ALA A 82 5.94 7.88 -0.34
CA ALA A 82 6.14 7.39 -1.69
C ALA A 82 4.84 7.40 -2.51
N MET A 83 4.96 7.21 -3.81
CA MET A 83 3.87 6.82 -4.70
C MET A 83 4.25 5.53 -5.43
N LEU A 84 3.38 4.54 -5.39
CA LEU A 84 3.49 3.32 -6.19
C LEU A 84 2.39 3.30 -7.25
N ALA A 85 2.75 2.96 -8.49
CA ALA A 85 1.79 2.94 -9.58
C ALA A 85 2.02 1.77 -10.55
N ARG A 86 0.93 1.11 -10.94
CA ARG A 86 0.86 0.17 -12.06
C ARG A 86 -0.02 0.77 -13.16
N LYS A 87 0.55 1.00 -14.34
CA LYS A 87 -0.13 1.69 -15.48
C LYS A 87 -0.87 0.76 -16.45
N GLY A 88 -0.90 -0.53 -16.18
CA GLY A 88 -1.57 -1.53 -17.01
C GLY A 88 -1.59 -2.89 -16.32
N LYS A 89 -2.48 -3.80 -16.73
CA LYS A 89 -2.51 -5.17 -16.19
C LYS A 89 -1.22 -5.91 -16.52
N GLY A 90 -0.55 -6.44 -15.51
CA GLY A 90 0.73 -7.14 -15.66
C GLY A 90 1.94 -6.23 -15.89
N GLU A 91 1.75 -4.91 -15.96
CA GLU A 91 2.87 -3.96 -16.04
C GLU A 91 3.63 -3.90 -14.70
N PRO A 92 4.94 -3.64 -14.73
CA PRO A 92 5.72 -3.50 -13.51
C PRO A 92 5.23 -2.31 -12.68
N VAL A 93 5.33 -2.45 -11.36
CA VAL A 93 5.07 -1.37 -10.41
C VAL A 93 6.21 -0.38 -10.47
N THR A 94 5.89 0.90 -10.61
CA THR A 94 6.84 2.01 -10.51
C THR A 94 6.78 2.59 -9.09
N VAL A 95 7.93 2.75 -8.44
CA VAL A 95 8.09 3.42 -7.14
C VAL A 95 8.62 4.83 -7.37
N THR A 96 8.07 5.83 -6.70
CA THR A 96 8.55 7.22 -6.70
C THR A 96 8.58 7.74 -5.27
N ARG A 97 9.68 8.38 -4.87
CA ARG A 97 9.86 9.02 -3.57
C ARG A 97 9.92 10.53 -3.75
#